data_AF-A0A2E5E2M9-F1
#
_entry.id   AF-A0A2E5E2M9-F1
#
_cell.length_a   1.000
_cell.length_b   1.000
_cell.length_c   1.000
_cell.angle_alpha   90.00
_cell.angle_beta   90.00
_cell.angle_gamma   90.00
#
_symmetry.space_group_name_H-M   'P 1'
#
loop_
_entity.id
_entity.type
_entity.pdbx_description
1 polymer ?
#
loop_
_entity_poly.entity_id
_entity_poly.type
_entity_poly.pdbx_seq_one_letter_code
_entity_poly.pdbx_strand_id
1 'polypeptide(L)'
;MGQVALGFRSLLVRAAVFFVMAALLAWALGGTLWPRAVGVKLDEVSFGGKDWVWRAEIDESLKSADQPHQPVLEFSLWTEANETPGALSDYVPLAQDIFTETLPLLVVDDELIVAAFQKQPSQWKIYRINAKFELGDAEVYSDRLAIVQEWTRLSKLSTP
;
A
#
# COMPACT_ATOMS: atom_id res chain seq x y z
N MET A 1 20.32 55.84 30.07
CA MET A 1 19.90 55.31 28.76
C MET A 1 20.40 53.89 28.44
N GLY A 2 21.47 53.36 29.09
CA GLY A 2 22.01 52.01 28.77
C GLY A 2 21.23 50.79 29.29
N GLN A 3 20.31 50.98 30.24
CA GLN A 3 19.57 49.88 30.87
C GLN A 3 18.46 49.31 29.96
N VAL A 4 17.87 50.14 29.09
CA VAL A 4 16.84 49.73 28.12
C VAL A 4 17.45 48.87 27.02
N ALA A 5 18.68 49.17 26.58
CA ALA A 5 19.41 48.39 25.57
C ALA A 5 19.77 46.97 26.07
N LEU A 6 20.11 46.83 27.35
CA LEU A 6 20.36 45.53 27.99
C LEU A 6 19.07 44.72 28.15
N GLY A 7 17.96 45.35 28.54
CA GLY A 7 16.65 44.73 28.62
C GLY A 7 16.18 44.17 27.27
N PHE A 8 16.28 44.97 26.22
CA PHE A 8 15.87 44.59 24.86
C PHE A 8 16.68 43.41 24.29
N ARG A 9 17.98 43.36 24.56
CA ARG A 9 18.85 42.24 24.13
C ARG A 9 18.44 40.93 24.80
N SER A 10 18.12 40.96 26.10
CA SER A 10 17.66 39.76 26.82
C SER A 10 16.28 39.28 26.33
N LEU A 11 15.41 40.21 25.94
CA LEU A 11 14.09 39.92 25.40
C LEU A 11 14.18 39.27 24.02
N LEU A 12 15.05 39.78 23.14
CA LEU A 12 15.34 39.17 21.84
C LEU A 12 15.88 37.75 21.96
N VAL A 13 16.82 37.50 22.88
CA VAL A 13 17.38 36.16 23.10
C VAL A 13 16.30 35.20 23.60
N ARG A 14 15.45 35.62 24.54
CA ARG A 14 14.34 34.80 25.03
C ARG A 14 13.31 34.50 23.95
N ALA A 15 12.97 35.48 23.12
CA ALA A 15 12.07 35.28 22.00
C ALA A 15 12.66 34.26 20.99
N ALA A 16 13.94 34.42 20.62
CA ALA A 16 14.61 33.49 19.72
C ALA A 16 14.61 32.05 20.26
N VAL A 17 14.92 31.85 21.54
CA VAL A 17 14.87 30.53 22.19
C VAL A 17 13.45 29.95 22.16
N PHE A 18 12.44 30.77 22.41
CA PHE A 18 11.04 30.32 22.35
C PHE A 18 10.65 29.85 20.94
N PHE A 19 11.03 30.58 19.89
CA PHE A 19 10.77 30.18 18.51
C PHE A 19 11.52 28.90 18.12
N VAL A 20 12.78 28.74 18.55
CA VAL A 20 13.55 27.51 18.29
C VAL A 20 12.90 26.31 18.98
N MET A 21 12.51 26.44 20.25
CA MET A 21 11.80 25.38 20.97
C MET A 21 10.45 25.05 20.31
N ALA A 22 9.67 26.06 19.92
CA ALA A 22 8.40 25.86 19.23
C ALA A 22 8.57 25.17 17.87
N ALA A 23 9.59 25.54 17.09
CA ALA A 23 9.90 24.91 15.82
C ALA A 23 10.35 23.45 15.99
N LEU A 24 11.17 23.16 17.01
CA LEU A 24 11.58 21.80 17.34
C LEU A 24 10.41 20.94 17.80
N LEU A 25 9.50 21.49 18.61
CA LEU A 25 8.26 20.82 19.01
C LEU A 25 7.33 20.58 17.82
N ALA A 26 7.14 21.57 16.96
CA ALA A 26 6.33 21.43 15.76
C ALA A 26 6.93 20.40 14.78
N TRP A 27 8.25 20.34 14.67
CA TRP A 27 8.94 19.34 13.86
C TRP A 27 8.86 17.94 14.48
N ALA A 28 9.05 17.80 15.80
CA ALA A 28 8.92 16.53 16.50
C ALA A 28 7.48 16.00 16.46
N LEU A 29 6.49 16.87 16.69
CA LEU A 29 5.07 16.53 16.60
C LEU A 29 4.66 16.27 15.14
N GLY A 30 5.13 17.08 14.19
CA GLY A 30 4.87 16.86 12.77
C GLY A 30 5.45 15.53 12.28
N GLY A 31 6.72 15.22 12.58
CA GLY A 31 7.35 13.97 12.17
C GLY A 31 6.76 12.70 12.81
N THR A 32 6.03 12.83 13.92
CA THR A 32 5.43 11.69 14.64
C THR A 32 3.92 11.55 14.41
N LEU A 33 3.20 12.62 14.04
CA LEU A 33 1.76 12.60 13.79
C LEU A 33 1.36 12.11 12.39
N TRP A 34 2.33 11.89 11.49
CA TRP A 34 2.11 11.21 10.22
C TRP A 34 2.77 9.83 10.27
N PRO A 35 2.09 8.80 10.82
CA PRO A 35 2.49 7.44 10.54
C PRO A 35 2.48 7.28 9.03
N ARG A 36 3.66 6.94 8.46
CA ARG A 36 3.68 6.49 7.07
C ARG A 36 2.84 5.22 7.03
N ALA A 37 2.01 5.09 6.01
CA ALA A 37 1.21 3.89 5.81
C ALA A 37 2.12 2.65 5.91
N VAL A 38 1.89 1.85 6.96
CA VAL A 38 2.68 0.67 7.24
C VAL A 38 2.08 -0.45 6.41
N GLY A 39 2.58 -0.61 5.20
CA GLY A 39 2.22 -1.74 4.35
C GLY A 39 2.98 -3.01 4.75
N VAL A 40 2.30 -4.15 4.83
CA VAL A 40 2.89 -5.47 5.13
C VAL A 40 2.88 -6.32 3.87
N LYS A 41 3.99 -7.02 3.60
CA LYS A 41 4.04 -8.07 2.56
C LYS A 41 3.35 -9.32 3.10
N LEU A 42 2.37 -9.85 2.36
CA LEU A 42 1.59 -11.01 2.80
C LEU A 42 2.01 -12.30 2.13
N ASP A 43 2.30 -12.23 0.84
CA ASP A 43 2.64 -13.38 0.03
C ASP A 43 3.67 -12.97 -1.03
N GLU A 44 4.54 -13.89 -1.41
CA GLU A 44 5.66 -13.65 -2.31
C GLU A 44 5.87 -14.84 -3.24
N VAL A 45 5.89 -14.57 -4.55
CA VAL A 45 6.14 -15.59 -5.56
C VAL A 45 7.04 -15.04 -6.66
N SER A 46 8.00 -15.85 -7.11
CA SER A 46 8.85 -15.50 -8.25
C SER A 46 8.19 -15.95 -9.54
N PHE A 47 7.96 -15.01 -10.46
CA PHE A 47 7.33 -15.25 -11.76
C PHE A 47 7.89 -14.32 -12.84
N GLY A 48 8.20 -14.87 -14.02
CA GLY A 48 8.76 -14.09 -15.13
C GLY A 48 10.13 -13.45 -14.81
N GLY A 49 10.89 -14.04 -13.89
CA GLY A 49 12.18 -13.50 -13.43
C GLY A 49 12.08 -12.30 -12.50
N LYS A 50 10.91 -12.06 -11.90
CA LYS A 50 10.66 -11.02 -10.90
C LYS A 50 9.97 -11.60 -9.68
N ASP A 51 10.16 -10.95 -8.54
CA ASP A 51 9.37 -11.23 -7.34
C ASP A 51 8.08 -10.42 -7.35
N TRP A 52 6.99 -11.10 -7.07
CA TRP A 52 5.63 -10.57 -7.00
C TRP A 52 5.13 -10.71 -5.58
N VAL A 53 4.53 -9.64 -5.05
CA VAL A 53 4.01 -9.67 -3.68
C VAL A 53 2.64 -9.03 -3.56
N TRP A 54 1.81 -9.62 -2.70
CA TRP A 54 0.68 -8.90 -2.13
C TRP A 54 1.17 -7.98 -1.02
N ARG A 55 0.82 -6.70 -1.13
CA ARG A 55 1.01 -5.74 -0.06
C ARG A 55 -0.34 -5.33 0.50
N ALA A 56 -0.49 -5.44 1.81
CA ALA A 56 -1.65 -4.90 2.52
C ALA A 56 -1.27 -3.58 3.16
N GLU A 57 -1.99 -2.52 2.86
CA GLU A 57 -1.76 -1.17 3.34
C GLU A 57 -3.02 -0.63 4.02
N ILE A 58 -2.83 0.18 5.06
CA ILE A 58 -3.91 0.95 5.65
C ILE A 58 -3.82 2.34 5.08
N ASP A 59 -4.76 2.69 4.19
CA ASP A 59 -4.82 4.05 3.64
C ASP A 59 -5.52 4.99 4.64
N GLU A 60 -4.72 5.79 5.34
CA GLU A 60 -5.19 6.85 6.24
C GLU A 60 -5.45 8.19 5.51
N SER A 61 -5.15 8.28 4.21
CA SER A 61 -5.25 9.50 3.41
C SER A 61 -6.66 9.79 2.88
N LEU A 62 -7.55 8.79 2.90
CA LEU A 62 -9.00 8.94 2.68
C LEU A 62 -9.68 9.62 3.88
N LYS A 63 -9.21 10.83 4.21
CA LYS A 63 -9.82 11.75 5.16
C LYS A 63 -10.99 12.44 4.48
N SER A 64 -12.19 11.89 4.62
CA SER A 64 -13.40 12.67 4.37
C SER A 64 -13.75 13.42 5.66
N ALA A 65 -13.87 14.75 5.59
CA ALA A 65 -14.08 15.63 6.75
C ALA A 65 -15.39 15.36 7.52
N ASP A 66 -16.27 14.48 7.00
CA ASP A 66 -17.67 14.35 7.41
C ASP A 66 -18.09 12.91 7.79
N GLN A 67 -17.17 11.94 7.87
CA GLN A 67 -17.51 10.55 8.24
C GLN A 67 -16.64 10.00 9.38
N PRO A 68 -17.23 9.19 10.29
CA PRO A 68 -16.48 8.52 11.36
C PRO A 68 -15.42 7.59 10.77
N HIS A 69 -14.22 7.68 11.33
CA HIS A 69 -13.01 6.96 10.90
C HIS A 69 -13.25 5.46 10.70
N GLN A 70 -13.11 4.99 9.46
CA GLN A 70 -12.88 3.57 9.17
C GLN A 70 -11.67 3.47 8.25
N PRO A 71 -10.45 3.27 8.82
CA PRO A 71 -9.30 2.93 7.98
C PRO A 71 -9.65 1.72 7.12
N VAL A 72 -9.44 1.84 5.82
CA VAL A 72 -9.70 0.74 4.87
C VAL A 72 -8.40 -0.02 4.70
N LEU A 73 -8.44 -1.33 4.97
CA LEU A 73 -7.37 -2.23 4.58
C LEU A 73 -7.47 -2.45 3.06
N GLU A 74 -6.47 -1.98 2.35
CA GLU A 74 -6.32 -2.13 0.91
C GLU A 74 -5.23 -3.14 0.59
N PHE A 75 -5.43 -3.91 -0.47
CA PHE A 75 -4.45 -4.84 -0.98
C PHE A 75 -4.04 -4.40 -2.38
N SER A 76 -2.74 -4.27 -2.62
CA SER A 76 -2.18 -3.95 -3.92
C SER A 76 -1.13 -4.98 -4.33
N LEU A 77 -1.08 -5.28 -5.62
CA LEU A 77 -0.10 -6.18 -6.18
C LEU A 77 1.16 -5.40 -6.56
N TRP A 78 2.31 -5.82 -6.05
CA TRP A 78 3.60 -5.21 -6.33
C TRP A 78 4.50 -6.19 -7.06
N THR A 79 5.41 -5.67 -7.86
CA THR A 79 6.46 -6.45 -8.53
C THR A 79 7.79 -5.72 -8.44
N GLU A 80 8.91 -6.43 -8.64
CA GLU A 80 10.23 -5.82 -8.71
C GLU A 80 10.29 -4.72 -9.79
N ALA A 81 10.71 -3.53 -9.34
CA ALA A 81 10.85 -2.34 -10.14
C ALA A 81 12.02 -2.52 -11.12
N ASN A 82 11.80 -2.14 -12.38
CA ASN A 82 12.82 -2.27 -13.44
C ASN A 82 14.12 -1.51 -13.15
N GLU A 83 14.05 -0.46 -12.33
CA GLU A 83 15.14 0.49 -12.12
C GLU A 83 16.06 0.14 -10.94
N THR A 84 15.63 -0.73 -10.02
CA THR A 84 16.42 -1.04 -8.82
C THR A 84 16.13 -2.47 -8.34
N PRO A 85 17.14 -3.36 -8.36
CA PRO A 85 16.99 -4.71 -7.84
C PRO A 85 16.51 -4.73 -6.39
N GLY A 86 15.49 -5.52 -6.09
CA GLY A 86 14.86 -5.64 -4.78
C GLY A 86 13.97 -4.45 -4.36
N ALA A 87 13.87 -3.39 -5.17
CA ALA A 87 12.85 -2.36 -4.97
C ALA A 87 11.53 -2.87 -5.56
N LEU A 88 10.45 -2.75 -4.79
CA LEU A 88 9.11 -3.09 -5.27
C LEU A 88 8.40 -1.84 -5.78
N SER A 89 7.59 -2.01 -6.82
CA SER A 89 6.67 -1.00 -7.34
C SER A 89 5.27 -1.57 -7.54
N ASP A 90 4.24 -0.76 -7.34
CA ASP A 90 2.85 -1.11 -7.65
C ASP A 90 2.70 -1.57 -9.10
N TYR A 91 1.96 -2.65 -9.30
CA TYR A 91 1.63 -3.14 -10.63
C TYR A 91 0.47 -2.32 -11.21
N VAL A 92 0.82 -1.38 -12.10
CA VAL A 92 -0.06 -0.36 -12.67
C VAL A 92 -1.43 -0.88 -13.16
N PRO A 93 -1.53 -2.02 -13.86
CA PRO A 93 -2.83 -2.51 -14.34
C PRO A 93 -3.81 -2.86 -13.22
N LEU A 94 -3.33 -3.27 -12.04
CA LEU A 94 -4.17 -3.59 -10.87
C LEU A 94 -4.21 -2.46 -9.84
N ALA A 95 -3.28 -1.51 -9.88
CA ALA A 95 -3.25 -0.33 -9.01
C ALA A 95 -4.47 0.60 -9.18
N GLN A 96 -5.29 0.39 -10.23
CA GLN A 96 -6.52 1.14 -10.46
C GLN A 96 -7.72 0.57 -9.70
N ASP A 97 -7.61 -0.66 -9.19
CA ASP A 97 -8.66 -1.35 -8.46
C ASP A 97 -8.35 -1.34 -6.95
N ILE A 98 -9.36 -1.01 -6.13
CA ILE A 98 -9.24 -1.09 -4.67
C ILE A 98 -9.70 -2.47 -4.21
N PHE A 99 -8.76 -3.29 -3.76
CA PHE A 99 -9.03 -4.63 -3.22
C PHE A 99 -9.08 -4.61 -1.69
N THR A 100 -10.02 -5.35 -1.11
CA THR A 100 -10.16 -5.44 0.36
C THR A 100 -10.02 -6.87 0.90
N GLU A 101 -9.86 -7.86 0.02
CA GLU A 101 -9.51 -9.23 0.36
C GLU A 101 -8.73 -9.85 -0.79
N THR A 102 -7.83 -10.80 -0.50
CA THR A 102 -7.01 -11.49 -1.49
C THR A 102 -6.90 -12.98 -1.15
N LEU A 103 -6.60 -13.79 -2.16
CA LEU A 103 -6.10 -15.15 -1.98
C LEU A 103 -4.60 -15.19 -2.32
N PRO A 104 -3.86 -16.22 -1.87
CA PRO A 104 -2.45 -16.36 -2.17
C PRO A 104 -2.21 -16.37 -3.69
N LEU A 105 -1.06 -15.82 -4.08
CA LEU A 105 -0.57 -15.83 -5.44
C LEU A 105 -0.28 -17.26 -5.86
N LEU A 106 -0.61 -17.58 -7.11
CA LEU A 106 -0.32 -18.89 -7.68
C LEU A 106 0.37 -18.71 -9.02
N VAL A 107 1.38 -19.53 -9.28
CA VAL A 107 1.95 -19.68 -10.62
C VAL A 107 1.43 -20.99 -11.19
N VAL A 108 0.75 -20.91 -12.34
CA VAL A 108 0.22 -22.07 -13.06
C VAL A 108 0.72 -21.98 -14.49
N ASP A 109 1.44 -23.01 -14.92
CA ASP A 109 2.14 -23.04 -16.20
C ASP A 109 3.10 -21.85 -16.38
N ASP A 110 2.68 -20.81 -17.11
CA ASP A 110 3.43 -19.59 -17.40
C ASP A 110 2.56 -18.33 -17.16
N GLU A 111 1.61 -18.47 -16.23
CA GLU A 111 0.72 -17.39 -15.79
C GLU A 111 0.78 -17.23 -14.27
N LEU A 112 0.85 -15.97 -13.83
CA LEU A 112 0.59 -15.58 -12.46
C LEU A 112 -0.92 -15.35 -12.29
N ILE A 113 -1.52 -16.12 -11.40
CA ILE A 113 -2.93 -16.05 -11.03
C ILE A 113 -3.05 -15.17 -9.79
N VAL A 114 -3.86 -14.13 -9.92
CA VAL A 114 -4.09 -13.13 -8.88
C VAL A 114 -5.58 -13.10 -8.57
N ALA A 115 -5.95 -13.46 -7.35
CA ALA A 115 -7.33 -13.54 -6.92
C ALA A 115 -7.61 -12.52 -5.81
N ALA A 116 -8.57 -11.63 -6.03
CA ALA A 116 -8.87 -10.54 -5.11
C ALA A 116 -10.34 -10.14 -5.13
N PHE A 117 -10.80 -9.56 -4.03
CA PHE A 117 -12.14 -9.02 -3.86
C PHE A 117 -12.10 -7.50 -4.01
N GLN A 118 -12.85 -7.00 -4.99
CA GLN A 118 -13.08 -5.58 -5.18
C GLN A 118 -14.35 -5.18 -4.42
N LYS A 119 -14.30 -4.04 -3.71
CA LYS A 119 -15.46 -3.55 -2.94
C LYS A 119 -16.49 -2.82 -3.81
N GLN A 120 -16.07 -2.19 -4.90
CA GLN A 120 -16.92 -1.38 -5.78
C GLN A 120 -16.57 -1.62 -7.26
N PRO A 121 -17.31 -2.49 -7.97
CA PRO A 121 -18.44 -3.30 -7.50
C PRO A 121 -17.99 -4.40 -6.53
N SER A 122 -18.89 -4.85 -5.64
CA SER A 122 -18.64 -5.93 -4.67
C SER A 122 -18.54 -7.28 -5.37
N GLN A 123 -17.36 -7.64 -5.86
CA GLN A 123 -17.16 -8.83 -6.67
C GLN A 123 -15.79 -9.45 -6.47
N TRP A 124 -15.75 -10.77 -6.55
CA TRP A 124 -14.51 -11.53 -6.59
C TRP A 124 -14.00 -11.62 -8.02
N LYS A 125 -12.70 -11.44 -8.21
CA LYS A 125 -12.05 -11.52 -9.51
C LYS A 125 -10.81 -12.39 -9.47
N ILE A 126 -10.59 -13.13 -10.55
CA ILE A 126 -9.29 -13.71 -10.89
C ILE A 126 -8.74 -12.96 -12.09
N TYR A 127 -7.49 -12.54 -11.97
CA TYR A 127 -6.69 -11.97 -13.04
C TYR A 127 -5.57 -12.95 -13.39
N ARG A 128 -5.22 -13.00 -14.68
CA ARG A 128 -4.12 -13.78 -15.21
C ARG A 128 -3.08 -12.83 -15.78
N ILE A 129 -1.84 -12.95 -15.34
CA ILE A 129 -0.72 -12.15 -15.84
C ILE A 129 0.21 -13.12 -16.54
N ASN A 130 0.43 -12.92 -17.84
CA ASN A 130 1.33 -13.79 -18.61
C ASN A 130 2.81 -13.44 -18.36
N ALA A 131 3.74 -14.26 -18.85
CA ALA A 131 5.18 -14.04 -18.70
C ALA A 131 5.71 -12.74 -19.34
N LYS A 132 4.90 -12.07 -20.19
CA LYS A 132 5.21 -10.74 -20.74
C LYS A 132 4.69 -9.60 -19.88
N PHE A 133 4.11 -9.90 -18.72
CA PHE A 133 3.48 -8.95 -17.81
C PHE A 133 2.28 -8.23 -18.43
N GLU A 134 1.55 -8.92 -19.30
CA GLU A 134 0.29 -8.44 -19.84
C GLU A 134 -0.85 -9.00 -18.98
N LEU A 135 -1.76 -8.11 -18.57
CA LEU A 135 -2.96 -8.47 -17.82
C LEU A 135 -4.03 -9.01 -18.79
N GLY A 136 -4.47 -10.25 -18.57
CA GLY A 136 -5.62 -10.82 -19.27
C GLY A 136 -6.96 -10.29 -18.74
N ASP A 137 -8.05 -10.72 -19.37
CA ASP A 137 -9.39 -10.37 -18.92
C ASP A 137 -9.69 -10.92 -17.52
N ALA A 138 -10.37 -10.11 -16.70
CA ALA A 138 -10.75 -10.52 -15.36
C ALA A 138 -11.94 -11.50 -15.38
N GLU A 139 -11.76 -12.67 -14.78
CA GLU A 139 -12.83 -13.63 -14.53
C GLU A 139 -13.59 -13.21 -13.26
N VAL A 140 -14.89 -12.96 -13.36
CA VAL A 140 -15.73 -12.49 -12.23
C VAL A 140 -16.49 -13.65 -11.60
N TYR A 141 -16.49 -13.72 -10.27
CA TYR A 141 -17.18 -14.75 -9.49
C TYR A 141 -18.29 -14.14 -8.63
N SER A 142 -19.40 -14.87 -8.49
CA SER A 142 -20.59 -14.44 -7.76
C SER A 142 -20.35 -14.26 -6.26
N ASP A 143 -19.48 -15.09 -5.69
CA ASP A 143 -19.25 -15.16 -4.26
C ASP A 143 -17.88 -15.76 -3.92
N ARG A 144 -17.56 -15.72 -2.62
CA ARG A 144 -16.29 -16.21 -2.07
C ARG A 144 -16.13 -17.72 -2.23
N LEU A 145 -17.21 -18.50 -2.20
CA LEU A 145 -17.12 -19.95 -2.32
C LEU A 145 -16.73 -20.34 -3.75
N ALA A 146 -17.35 -19.70 -4.75
CA ALA A 146 -17.07 -19.92 -6.17
C ALA A 146 -15.60 -19.64 -6.50
N ILE A 147 -15.06 -18.50 -6.05
CA ILE A 147 -13.64 -18.19 -6.31
C ILE A 147 -12.70 -19.12 -5.55
N VAL A 148 -13.00 -19.50 -4.29
CA VAL A 148 -12.14 -20.42 -3.53
C VAL A 148 -12.11 -21.81 -4.16
N GLN A 149 -13.24 -22.30 -4.68
CA GLN A 149 -13.30 -23.56 -5.41
C GLN A 149 -12.43 -23.53 -6.67
N GLU A 150 -12.54 -22.45 -7.45
CA GLU A 150 -11.76 -22.29 -8.67
C GLU A 150 -10.27 -22.10 -8.36
N TRP A 151 -9.92 -21.28 -7.38
CA TRP A 151 -8.57 -21.12 -6.88
C TRP A 151 -7.98 -22.47 -6.40
N THR A 152 -8.77 -23.28 -5.70
CA THR A 152 -8.36 -24.62 -5.25
C THR A 152 -8.17 -25.59 -6.42
N ARG A 153 -8.92 -25.42 -7.50
CA ARG A 153 -8.73 -26.19 -8.74
C ARG A 153 -7.41 -25.79 -9.41
N LEU A 154 -7.12 -24.49 -9.49
CA LEU A 154 -5.90 -23.94 -10.07
C LEU A 154 -4.65 -24.28 -9.25
N SER A 155 -4.72 -24.23 -7.92
CA SER A 155 -3.58 -24.56 -7.05
C SER A 155 -3.13 -26.02 -7.16
N LYS A 156 -4.02 -26.93 -7.56
CA LYS A 156 -3.66 -28.33 -7.87
C LYS A 156 -2.90 -28.49 -9.19
N LEU A 157 -2.99 -27.50 -10.08
CA LEU A 157 -2.27 -27.45 -11.36
C LEU A 157 -0.94 -26.70 -11.23
N SER A 158 -0.78 -25.89 -10.18
CA SER A 158 0.50 -25.29 -9.82
C SER A 158 1.48 -26.41 -9.49
N THR A 159 2.51 -26.56 -10.32
CA THR A 159 3.57 -27.55 -10.13
C THR A 159 4.58 -26.95 -9.15
N PRO A 160 5.09 -27.71 -8.16
CA PRO A 160 6.14 -27.22 -7.27
C PRO A 160 7.46 -26.95 -7.99
#